data_AF-A0A4D6T3I9-F1
#
_entry.id   AF-A0A4D6T3I9-F1
#
_cell.length_a   1.000
_cell.length_b   1.000
_cell.length_c   1.000
_cell.angle_alpha   90.00
_cell.angle_beta   90.00
_cell.angle_gamma   90.00
#
_symmetry.space_group_name_H-M   'P 1'
#
loop_
_entity.id
_entity.type
_entity.pdbx_description
1 polymer ?
#
loop_
_entity_poly.entity_id
_entity_poly.type
_entity_poly.pdbx_seq_one_letter_code
_entity_poly.pdbx_strand_id
1 'polypeptide(L)'
;GLVGKKVGMTRIFTEDGVSIPVTVIEVEANRVTQVKDLANDGYRAIQVTTGAKKANRVTKPEAGLFAKAGVEAGRGLWEFRLAEGEEFTVGQSISVELFADVKKVDVTGTSKGKGFAGTVKRWNFRTQDATHGNS
;
A
#
# COMPACT_ATOMS: atom_id res chain seq x y z
N GLY A 1 5.62 -2.30 7.97
CA GLY A 1 4.73 -1.28 7.38
C GLY A 1 3.31 -1.81 7.30
N LEU A 2 2.36 -1.03 6.79
CA LEU A 2 0.94 -1.44 6.65
C LEU A 2 0.41 -1.16 5.25
N VAL A 3 -0.58 -1.94 4.84
CA VAL A 3 -1.33 -1.74 3.59
C VAL A 3 -2.65 -1.03 3.90
N GLY A 4 -2.87 0.10 3.25
CA GLY A 4 -4.10 0.89 3.36
C GLY A 4 -4.79 1.12 2.02
N LYS A 5 -5.86 1.92 2.04
CA LYS A 5 -6.60 2.39 0.87
C LYS A 5 -6.68 3.91 0.90
N LYS A 6 -6.34 4.55 -0.22
CA LYS A 6 -6.52 6.01 -0.36
C LYS A 6 -8.03 6.32 -0.41
N VAL A 7 -8.54 7.00 0.61
CA VAL A 7 -9.95 7.44 0.68
C VAL A 7 -10.15 8.73 -0.09
N GLY A 8 -9.24 9.69 0.08
CA GLY A 8 -9.38 11.01 -0.53
C GLY A 8 -8.43 12.03 0.06
N MET A 9 -8.75 13.30 -0.15
CA MET A 9 -8.01 14.42 0.40
C MET A 9 -8.98 15.37 1.11
N THR A 10 -8.52 15.97 2.21
CA THR A 10 -9.23 17.01 2.94
C THR A 10 -8.22 18.01 3.52
N ARG A 11 -8.66 18.91 4.39
CA ARG A 11 -7.80 19.85 5.12
C ARG A 11 -8.11 19.81 6.62
N ILE A 12 -7.09 20.05 7.43
CA ILE A 12 -7.21 20.25 8.87
C ILE A 12 -6.80 21.69 9.17
N PHE A 13 -7.65 22.42 9.88
CA PHE A 13 -7.32 23.73 10.42
C PHE A 13 -6.67 23.54 11.79
N THR A 14 -5.50 24.16 11.96
CA THR A 14 -4.81 24.24 13.25
C THR A 14 -5.36 25.41 14.06
N GLU A 15 -5.09 25.42 15.37
CA GLU A 15 -5.50 26.49 16.28
C GLU A 15 -4.91 27.86 15.87
N ASP A 16 -3.73 27.86 15.26
CA ASP A 16 -3.06 29.06 14.71
C ASP A 16 -3.61 29.53 13.35
N GLY A 17 -4.70 28.94 12.88
CA GLY A 17 -5.36 29.30 11.62
C GLY A 17 -4.69 28.76 10.34
N VAL A 18 -3.70 27.87 10.46
CA VAL A 18 -3.06 27.23 9.29
C VAL A 18 -3.93 26.08 8.77
N SER A 19 -4.17 26.05 7.45
CA SER A 19 -4.86 24.97 6.75
C SER A 19 -3.86 23.97 6.16
N ILE A 20 -3.81 22.75 6.70
CA ILE A 20 -2.90 21.70 6.25
C ILE A 20 -3.65 20.72 5.32
N PRO A 21 -3.24 20.56 4.05
CA PRO A 21 -3.84 19.56 3.17
C PRO A 21 -3.39 18.16 3.58
N VAL A 22 -4.35 17.24 3.77
CA VAL A 22 -4.10 15.88 4.22
C VAL A 22 -4.68 14.86 3.24
N THR A 23 -4.01 13.71 3.12
CA THR A 23 -4.56 12.54 2.42
C THR A 23 -5.11 11.57 3.46
N VAL A 24 -6.39 11.23 3.35
CA VAL A 24 -7.01 10.24 4.23
C VAL A 24 -6.71 8.84 3.67
N ILE A 25 -6.04 8.02 4.49
CA ILE A 25 -5.71 6.63 4.18
C ILE A 25 -6.46 5.75 5.19
N GLU A 26 -7.36 4.91 4.68
CA GLU A 26 -8.05 3.89 5.48
C GLU A 26 -7.08 2.71 5.68
N VAL A 27 -6.75 2.44 6.93
CA VAL A 27 -5.90 1.32 7.33
C VAL A 27 -6.75 0.37 8.16
N GLU A 28 -7.32 -0.62 7.49
CA GLU A 28 -7.95 -1.77 8.15
C GLU A 28 -6.85 -2.65 8.78
N ALA A 29 -7.25 -3.54 9.67
CA ALA A 29 -6.29 -4.43 10.33
C ALA A 29 -5.56 -5.34 9.33
N ASN A 30 -4.24 -5.32 9.37
CA ASN A 30 -3.37 -6.12 8.52
C ASN A 30 -3.09 -7.45 9.21
N ARG A 31 -3.59 -8.55 8.66
CA ARG A 31 -3.47 -9.90 9.23
C ARG A 31 -2.27 -10.61 8.63
N VAL A 32 -1.39 -11.15 9.47
CA VAL A 32 -0.20 -11.89 9.05
C VAL A 32 -0.61 -13.25 8.49
N THR A 33 -0.33 -13.50 7.21
CA THR A 33 -0.62 -14.77 6.52
C THR A 33 0.55 -15.73 6.54
N GLN A 34 1.78 -15.20 6.56
CA GLN A 34 2.99 -16.02 6.61
C GLN A 34 4.11 -15.23 7.28
N VAL A 35 4.92 -15.91 8.07
CA VAL A 35 6.21 -15.41 8.56
C VAL A 35 7.28 -16.16 7.79
N LYS A 36 8.21 -15.41 7.17
CA LYS A 36 9.33 -15.92 6.40
C LYS A 36 10.60 -15.80 7.22
N ASP A 37 11.40 -16.85 7.23
CA ASP A 37 12.65 -16.94 7.99
C ASP A 37 13.86 -17.25 7.10
N LEU A 38 15.05 -17.16 7.69
CA LEU A 38 16.30 -17.39 6.97
C LEU A 38 16.48 -18.84 6.52
N ALA A 39 15.95 -19.81 7.28
CA ALA A 39 16.18 -21.22 7.02
C ALA A 39 15.32 -21.75 5.86
N ASN A 40 14.06 -21.31 5.77
CA ASN A 40 13.10 -21.76 4.78
C ASN A 40 13.03 -20.83 3.55
N ASP A 41 13.15 -19.51 3.74
CA ASP A 41 12.91 -18.51 2.68
C ASP A 41 14.17 -17.71 2.28
N GLY A 42 15.25 -17.80 3.06
CA GLY A 42 16.51 -17.07 2.81
C GLY A 42 16.48 -15.58 3.19
N TYR A 43 15.39 -15.10 3.80
CA TYR A 43 15.27 -13.73 4.33
C TYR A 43 14.16 -13.63 5.38
N ARG A 44 14.22 -12.60 6.23
CA ARG A 44 13.19 -12.33 7.24
C ARG A 44 12.13 -11.34 6.72
N ALA A 45 10.87 -11.75 6.74
CA ALA A 45 9.74 -10.91 6.34
C ALA A 45 8.42 -11.42 6.91
N ILE A 46 7.42 -10.54 6.94
CA ILE A 46 6.01 -10.94 7.11
C ILE A 46 5.25 -10.73 5.81
N GLN A 47 4.35 -11.65 5.50
CA GLN A 47 3.31 -11.48 4.52
C GLN A 47 2.01 -11.11 5.23
N VAL A 48 1.31 -10.10 4.72
CA VAL A 48 0.05 -9.63 5.30
C VAL A 48 -1.06 -9.57 4.26
N THR A 49 -2.30 -9.67 4.75
CA THR A 49 -3.53 -9.40 4.00
C THR A 49 -4.41 -8.41 4.72
N THR A 50 -5.26 -7.69 3.98
CA THR A 50 -6.20 -6.70 4.53
C THR A 50 -7.49 -6.66 3.70
N GLY A 51 -8.58 -6.16 4.30
CA GLY A 51 -9.90 -6.10 3.69
C GLY A 51 -10.53 -7.48 3.47
N ALA A 52 -11.50 -7.57 2.58
CA ALA A 52 -12.22 -8.81 2.28
C ALA A 52 -12.28 -9.09 0.78
N LYS A 53 -12.31 -10.39 0.42
CA LYS A 53 -12.52 -10.87 -0.95
C LYS A 53 -13.72 -11.84 -0.95
N LYS A 54 -14.61 -11.71 -1.94
CA LYS A 54 -15.78 -12.61 -2.06
C LYS A 54 -15.34 -14.06 -2.20
N ALA A 55 -15.95 -14.97 -1.47
CA ALA A 55 -15.56 -16.39 -1.43
C ALA A 55 -15.48 -17.03 -2.83
N ASN A 56 -16.44 -16.74 -3.73
CA ASN A 56 -16.45 -17.26 -5.10
C ASN A 56 -15.38 -16.64 -6.03
N ARG A 57 -14.63 -15.64 -5.55
CA ARG A 57 -13.50 -15.00 -6.24
C ARG A 57 -12.15 -15.40 -5.64
N VAL A 58 -12.14 -16.19 -4.57
CA VAL A 58 -10.93 -16.75 -3.98
C VAL A 58 -10.65 -18.08 -4.67
N THR A 59 -9.48 -18.21 -5.30
CA THR A 59 -9.10 -19.47 -5.95
C THR A 59 -8.74 -20.52 -4.90
N LYS A 60 -8.84 -21.82 -5.23
CA LYS A 60 -8.51 -22.88 -4.26
C LYS A 60 -7.09 -22.76 -3.66
N PRO A 61 -6.03 -22.42 -4.44
CA PRO A 61 -4.70 -22.19 -3.86
C PRO A 61 -4.66 -21.01 -2.89
N GLU A 62 -5.31 -19.88 -3.21
CA GLU A 62 -5.42 -18.74 -2.30
C GLU A 62 -6.14 -19.14 -1.01
N ALA A 63 -7.25 -19.87 -1.12
CA ALA A 63 -8.02 -20.33 0.03
C ALA A 63 -7.19 -21.25 0.94
N GLY A 64 -6.38 -22.15 0.36
CA GLY A 64 -5.47 -23.01 1.14
C GLY A 64 -4.42 -22.23 1.92
N LEU A 65 -3.86 -21.16 1.32
CA LEU A 65 -2.92 -20.27 2.00
C LEU A 65 -3.57 -19.57 3.20
N PHE A 66 -4.75 -18.97 3.00
CA PHE A 66 -5.47 -18.29 4.07
C PHE A 66 -5.93 -19.25 5.18
N ALA A 67 -6.37 -20.46 4.81
CA ALA A 67 -6.75 -21.50 5.76
C ALA A 67 -5.58 -21.98 6.62
N LYS A 68 -4.38 -22.17 6.02
CA LYS A 68 -3.16 -22.52 6.77
C LYS A 68 -2.81 -21.45 7.81
N ALA A 69 -3.06 -20.18 7.48
CA ALA A 69 -2.83 -19.06 8.38
C ALA A 69 -3.95 -18.82 9.39
N GLY A 70 -5.11 -19.47 9.24
CA GLY A 70 -6.27 -19.26 10.11
C GLY A 70 -6.90 -17.87 9.99
N VAL A 71 -6.74 -17.19 8.85
CA VAL A 71 -7.27 -15.83 8.62
C VAL A 71 -8.22 -15.80 7.43
N GLU A 72 -9.14 -14.83 7.41
CA GLU A 72 -10.03 -14.67 6.27
C GLU A 72 -9.29 -14.12 5.04
N ALA A 73 -9.79 -14.47 3.85
CA ALA A 73 -9.24 -14.02 2.59
C ALA A 73 -9.39 -12.50 2.40
N GLY A 74 -8.27 -11.79 2.37
CA GLY A 74 -8.23 -10.37 2.05
C GLY A 74 -8.09 -10.10 0.55
N ARG A 75 -8.05 -8.81 0.20
CA ARG A 75 -8.06 -8.36 -1.21
C ARG A 75 -6.75 -8.61 -1.96
N GLY A 76 -5.69 -8.96 -1.24
CA GLY A 76 -4.35 -9.20 -1.79
C GLY A 76 -3.36 -9.61 -0.70
N LEU A 77 -2.12 -9.82 -1.10
CA LEU A 77 -1.00 -10.19 -0.26
C LEU A 77 0.16 -9.23 -0.51
N TRP A 78 0.81 -8.78 0.55
CA TRP A 78 1.98 -7.90 0.49
C TRP A 78 3.02 -8.34 1.50
N GLU A 79 4.29 -8.07 1.23
CA GLU A 79 5.39 -8.40 2.13
C GLU A 79 6.07 -7.16 2.68
N PHE A 80 6.47 -7.25 3.95
CA PHE A 80 7.33 -6.28 4.61
C PHE A 80 8.55 -7.01 5.18
N ARG A 81 9.75 -6.49 4.89
CA ARG A 81 10.99 -6.98 5.49
C ARG A 81 10.99 -6.69 6.98
N LEU A 82 11.54 -7.62 7.76
CA LEU A 82 11.71 -7.47 9.21
C LEU A 82 13.13 -7.01 9.52
N ALA A 83 13.26 -6.03 10.41
CA ALA A 83 14.56 -5.73 11.03
C ALA A 83 14.92 -6.79 12.10
N GLU A 84 16.16 -6.73 12.57
CA GLU A 84 16.62 -7.56 13.68
C GLU A 84 15.82 -7.22 14.96
N GLY A 85 15.30 -8.23 15.65
CA GLY A 85 14.46 -8.07 16.84
C GLY A 85 12.95 -7.87 16.60
N GLU A 86 12.51 -7.62 15.36
CA GLU A 86 11.08 -7.64 15.03
C GLU A 86 10.60 -9.09 14.85
N GLU A 87 9.60 -9.49 15.62
CA GLU A 87 8.97 -10.81 15.56
C GLU A 87 7.45 -10.68 15.53
N PHE A 88 6.83 -11.49 14.68
CA PHE A 88 5.39 -11.55 14.51
C PHE A 88 4.98 -13.02 14.37
N THR A 89 3.72 -13.31 14.67
CA THR A 89 3.17 -14.66 14.54
C THR A 89 2.12 -14.72 13.43
N VAL A 90 1.97 -15.90 12.82
CA VAL A 90 0.91 -16.13 11.83
C VAL A 90 -0.46 -15.96 12.48
N GLY A 91 -1.38 -15.28 11.81
CA GLY A 91 -2.71 -14.94 12.33
C GLY A 91 -2.76 -13.65 13.15
N GLN A 92 -1.61 -13.09 13.54
CA GLN A 92 -1.56 -11.82 14.26
C GLN A 92 -2.17 -10.68 13.41
N SER A 93 -2.90 -9.79 14.09
CA SER A 93 -3.51 -8.61 13.48
C SER A 93 -2.74 -7.36 13.88
N ILE A 94 -2.40 -6.51 12.90
CA ILE A 94 -1.63 -5.28 13.11
C ILE A 94 -2.52 -4.08 12.75
N SER A 95 -2.73 -3.18 13.72
CA SER A 95 -3.58 -1.99 13.60
C SER A 95 -2.79 -0.76 13.13
N VAL A 96 -3.50 0.32 12.80
CA VAL A 96 -2.90 1.63 12.45
C VAL A 96 -2.08 2.25 13.58
N GLU A 97 -2.27 1.80 14.82
CA GLU A 97 -1.57 2.30 16.02
C GLU A 97 -0.06 2.07 15.94
N LEU A 98 0.41 1.18 15.06
CA LEU A 98 1.83 1.03 14.71
C LEU A 98 2.50 2.37 14.33
N PHE A 99 1.72 3.33 13.83
CA PHE A 99 2.21 4.65 13.44
C PHE A 99 2.02 5.76 14.48
N ALA A 100 1.52 5.46 15.69
CA ALA A 100 1.21 6.48 16.69
C ALA A 100 2.41 7.38 17.05
N ASP A 101 3.60 6.79 17.18
CA ASP A 101 4.83 7.49 17.53
C ASP A 101 5.72 7.83 16.32
N VAL A 102 5.24 7.57 15.10
CA VAL A 102 6.00 7.76 13.86
C VAL A 102 5.75 9.16 13.31
N LYS A 103 6.80 9.98 13.24
CA LYS A 103 6.70 11.39 12.80
C LYS A 103 6.54 11.57 11.28
N LYS A 104 7.13 10.68 10.48
CA LYS A 104 7.13 10.74 9.02
C LYS A 104 7.01 9.34 8.45
N VAL A 105 6.31 9.23 7.33
CA VAL A 105 6.07 7.95 6.65
C VAL A 105 6.33 8.09 5.15
N ASP A 106 6.86 7.02 4.55
CA ASP A 106 6.94 6.87 3.11
C ASP A 106 5.70 6.13 2.60
N VAL A 107 5.04 6.69 1.59
CA VAL A 107 3.80 6.14 1.03
C VAL A 107 4.03 5.68 -0.41
N THR A 108 3.90 4.39 -0.64
CA THR A 108 4.04 3.76 -1.97
C THR A 108 2.67 3.41 -2.55
N GLY A 109 2.46 3.69 -3.83
CA GLY A 109 1.25 3.29 -4.55
C GLY A 109 1.38 3.41 -6.07
N THR A 110 0.47 2.76 -6.79
CA THR A 110 0.41 2.85 -8.25
C THR A 110 -0.14 4.20 -8.66
N SER A 111 0.64 4.97 -9.43
CA SER A 111 0.21 6.27 -9.93
C SER A 111 -0.92 6.12 -10.96
N LYS A 112 -1.72 7.19 -11.15
CA LYS A 112 -2.79 7.19 -12.15
C LYS A 112 -2.20 7.06 -13.56
N GLY A 113 -2.56 5.99 -14.26
CA GLY A 113 -2.20 5.80 -15.66
C GLY A 113 -2.69 6.96 -16.54
N LYS A 114 -1.85 7.40 -17.47
CA LYS A 114 -2.16 8.49 -18.41
C LYS A 114 -2.33 8.00 -19.87
N GLY A 115 -2.28 6.69 -20.09
CA GLY A 115 -2.31 6.08 -21.43
C GLY A 115 -1.04 6.36 -22.24
N PHE A 116 -1.16 6.30 -23.56
CA PHE A 116 -0.11 6.74 -24.48
C PHE A 116 0.07 8.26 -24.35
N ALA A 117 1.20 8.69 -23.78
CA ALA A 117 1.49 10.10 -23.52
C ALA A 117 2.55 10.64 -24.50
N GLY A 118 2.23 11.73 -25.19
CA GLY A 118 3.17 12.45 -26.05
C GLY A 118 4.37 13.04 -25.30
N THR A 119 5.42 13.43 -26.03
CA THR A 119 6.71 13.88 -25.47
C THR A 119 6.59 15.11 -24.59
N VAL A 120 5.76 16.09 -24.99
CA VAL A 120 5.47 17.30 -24.18
C VAL A 120 4.92 16.91 -22.81
N LYS A 121 3.95 15.98 -22.76
CA LYS A 121 3.32 15.56 -21.50
C LYS A 121 4.21 14.65 -20.65
N ARG A 122 4.95 13.73 -21.28
CA ARG A 122 5.74 12.71 -20.57
C ARG A 122 7.08 13.24 -20.08
N TRP A 123 7.70 14.14 -20.84
CA TRP A 123 9.07 14.59 -20.62
C TRP A 123 9.20 16.12 -20.56
N ASN A 124 8.09 16.85 -20.53
CA ASN A 124 8.06 18.31 -20.47
C ASN A 124 8.82 18.99 -21.64
N PHE A 125 8.81 18.36 -22.82
CA PHE A 125 9.35 18.99 -24.02
C PHE A 125 8.56 20.26 -24.33
N ARG A 126 9.23 21.30 -24.83
CA ARG A 126 8.56 22.50 -25.33
C ARG A 126 7.87 22.15 -26.65
N THR A 127 6.71 22.76 -26.90
CA THR A 127 6.12 22.74 -28.23
C THR A 127 6.98 23.59 -29.17
N GLN A 128 6.84 23.36 -30.47
CA GLN A 128 7.35 24.29 -31.46
C GLN A 128 6.45 25.54 -31.51
N ASP A 129 6.84 26.52 -32.32
CA ASP A 129 6.01 27.69 -32.60
C ASP A 129 4.68 27.27 -33.22
N ALA A 130 3.60 27.89 -32.74
CA ALA A 130 2.24 27.58 -33.20
C ALA A 130 1.90 28.23 -34.56
N THR A 131 2.68 29.22 -35.00
CA THR A 131 2.49 29.98 -36.25
C THR A 131 3.71 29.83 -37.17
N HIS A 132 3.86 30.70 -38.17
CA HIS A 132 5.00 30.73 -39.10
C HIS A 132 5.18 29.48 -39.99
N GLY A 133 4.10 28.80 -40.38
CA GLY A 133 4.13 27.73 -41.39
C GLY A 133 4.74 26.40 -40.91
N ASN A 134 4.70 26.14 -39.60
CA ASN A 134 5.05 24.84 -39.03
C ASN A 134 4.33 23.70 -39.79
N SER A 135 5.09 22.68 -40.24
CA SER A 135 4.61 21.55 -41.06
C SER A 135 4.53 20.26 -40.25
#